data_AF-W4JWA2-F1
#
_entry.id   AF-W4JWA2-F1
#
_cell.length_a   1.000
_cell.length_b   1.000
_cell.length_c   1.000
_cell.angle_alpha   90.00
_cell.angle_beta   90.00
_cell.angle_gamma   90.00
#
_symmetry.space_group_name_H-M   'P 1'
#
loop_
_entity.id
_entity.type
_entity.pdbx_description
1 polymer ?
#
loop_
_entity_poly.entity_id
_entity_poly.type
_entity_poly.pdbx_seq_one_letter_code
_entity_poly.pdbx_strand_id
1 'polypeptide(L)'
;MTMEQRKEKMEELRAKMRSSAKANRKSVIEESARAKINARDAARLEKQKKLAEVLRTKADAEERGEDVERAKNWEWTIEENDEWEKKLARKARRADFEFHDDAHAARRRYKKDLDQIKPDLTQYNRQKEVAMGLAPGTLTKRAAESLYRDANSLLYADNKPTEDAIDRVISKINRDVDKKRNFSRKRANEDEGDITYINERNRVFNKKIARYYDKYTAEIRASFERGTAL
;
A
#
# COMPACT_ATOMS: atom_id res chain seq x y z
N MET A 1 9.09 -54.59 -45.61
CA MET A 1 8.55 -53.21 -45.48
C MET A 1 8.02 -52.82 -46.85
N THR A 2 6.71 -52.92 -47.04
CA THR A 2 6.06 -52.49 -48.29
C THR A 2 6.18 -50.97 -48.43
N MET A 3 6.00 -50.45 -49.65
CA MET A 3 6.07 -49.00 -49.90
C MET A 3 5.02 -48.23 -49.09
N GLU A 4 3.87 -48.84 -48.83
CA GLU A 4 2.81 -48.29 -47.98
C GLU A 4 3.25 -48.17 -46.52
N GLN A 5 3.84 -49.22 -45.93
CA GLN A 5 4.37 -49.18 -44.55
C GLN A 5 5.49 -48.13 -44.39
N ARG A 6 6.29 -47.90 -45.44
CA ARG A 6 7.32 -46.83 -45.44
C ARG A 6 6.68 -45.44 -45.52
N LYS A 7 5.58 -45.29 -46.27
CA LYS A 7 4.84 -44.03 -46.40
C LYS A 7 4.13 -43.67 -45.10
N GLU A 8 3.45 -44.63 -44.46
CA GLU A 8 2.81 -44.46 -43.15
C GLU A 8 3.84 -44.07 -42.08
N LYS A 9 4.96 -44.79 -41.98
CA LYS A 9 6.04 -44.45 -41.04
C LYS A 9 6.61 -43.05 -41.29
N MET A 10 6.65 -42.60 -42.54
CA MET A 10 7.10 -41.26 -42.90
C MET A 10 6.05 -40.19 -42.55
N GLU A 11 4.76 -40.48 -42.69
CA GLU A 11 3.65 -39.61 -42.26
C GLU A 11 3.59 -39.48 -40.73
N GLU A 12 3.80 -40.56 -39.99
CA GLU A 12 3.94 -40.54 -38.52
C GLU A 12 5.12 -39.69 -38.07
N LEU A 13 6.29 -39.83 -38.72
CA LEU A 13 7.46 -39.00 -38.43
C LEU A 13 7.18 -37.52 -38.75
N ARG A 14 6.49 -37.21 -39.85
CA ARG A 14 6.06 -35.84 -40.17
C ARG A 14 5.04 -35.30 -39.16
N ALA A 15 4.10 -36.12 -38.70
CA ALA A 15 3.14 -35.74 -37.66
C ALA A 15 3.85 -35.43 -36.33
N LYS A 16 4.79 -36.29 -35.93
CA LYS A 16 5.62 -36.10 -34.74
C LYS A 16 6.50 -34.86 -34.84
N MET A 17 7.10 -34.59 -36.01
CA MET A 17 7.86 -33.35 -36.23
C MET A 17 6.97 -32.11 -36.12
N ARG A 18 5.75 -32.13 -36.67
CA ARG A 18 4.79 -31.02 -36.54
C ARG A 18 4.35 -30.80 -35.09
N SER A 19 4.06 -31.86 -34.35
CA SER A 19 3.67 -31.76 -32.93
C SER A 19 4.82 -31.23 -32.07
N SER A 20 6.04 -31.73 -32.28
CA SER A 20 7.23 -31.26 -31.55
C SER A 20 7.55 -29.81 -31.89
N ALA A 21 7.49 -29.40 -33.16
CA ALA A 21 7.71 -28.01 -33.55
C ALA A 21 6.67 -27.06 -32.92
N LYS A 22 5.39 -27.48 -32.86
CA LYS A 22 4.33 -26.70 -32.20
C LYS A 22 4.53 -26.63 -30.69
N ALA A 23 4.91 -27.74 -30.04
CA ALA A 23 5.18 -27.79 -28.61
C ALA A 23 6.38 -26.92 -28.23
N ASN A 24 7.48 -27.00 -28.99
CA ASN A 24 8.66 -26.17 -28.78
C ASN A 24 8.35 -24.68 -28.99
N ARG A 25 7.57 -24.33 -30.02
CA ARG A 25 7.14 -22.93 -30.22
C ARG A 25 6.28 -22.45 -29.05
N LYS A 26 5.39 -23.28 -28.54
CA LYS A 26 4.56 -22.96 -27.37
C LYS A 26 5.42 -22.76 -26.11
N SER A 27 6.38 -23.65 -25.83
CA SER A 27 7.24 -23.52 -24.66
C SER A 27 8.10 -22.25 -24.70
N VAL A 28 8.66 -21.91 -25.86
CA VAL A 28 9.44 -20.68 -26.06
C VAL A 28 8.59 -19.43 -25.83
N ILE A 29 7.35 -19.43 -26.33
CA ILE A 29 6.40 -18.32 -26.09
C ILE A 29 6.08 -18.22 -24.60
N GLU A 30 5.77 -19.33 -23.93
CA GLU A 30 5.45 -19.36 -22.49
C GLU A 30 6.63 -18.96 -21.61
N GLU A 31 7.85 -19.33 -21.98
CA GLU A 31 9.07 -18.90 -21.30
C GLU A 31 9.31 -17.40 -21.48
N SER A 32 9.18 -16.91 -22.71
CA SER A 32 9.28 -15.46 -22.99
C SER A 32 8.20 -14.66 -22.26
N ALA A 33 6.99 -15.22 -22.12
CA ALA A 33 5.90 -14.62 -21.36
C ALA A 33 6.21 -14.62 -19.86
N ARG A 34 6.70 -15.75 -19.31
CA ARG A 34 7.12 -15.86 -17.91
C ARG A 34 8.25 -14.89 -17.56
N ALA A 35 9.24 -14.74 -18.44
CA ALA A 35 10.34 -13.79 -18.26
C ALA A 35 9.87 -12.32 -18.24
N LYS A 36 8.75 -12.01 -18.90
CA LYS A 36 8.14 -10.67 -18.91
C LYS A 36 7.24 -10.39 -17.70
N ILE A 37 6.91 -11.38 -16.89
CA ILE A 37 6.06 -11.18 -15.70
C ILE A 37 6.92 -10.60 -14.59
N ASN A 38 6.68 -9.33 -14.27
CA ASN A 38 7.28 -8.69 -13.11
C ASN A 38 6.56 -9.14 -11.81
N ALA A 39 7.22 -9.00 -10.66
CA ALA A 39 6.62 -9.32 -9.36
C ALA A 39 5.27 -8.60 -9.12
N ARG A 40 5.12 -7.39 -9.66
CA ARG A 40 3.87 -6.61 -9.61
C ARG A 40 2.75 -7.26 -10.43
N ASP A 41 3.06 -7.78 -11.61
CA ASP A 41 2.09 -8.41 -12.49
C ASP A 41 1.68 -9.79 -11.95
N ALA A 42 2.64 -10.51 -11.37
CA ALA A 42 2.36 -11.76 -10.65
C ALA A 42 1.39 -11.55 -9.49
N ALA A 43 1.62 -10.53 -8.64
CA ALA A 43 0.73 -10.18 -7.54
C ALA A 43 -0.65 -9.71 -8.01
N ARG A 44 -0.75 -9.06 -9.17
CA ARG A 44 -2.05 -8.69 -9.79
C ARG A 44 -2.80 -9.94 -10.27
N LEU A 45 -2.11 -10.87 -10.92
CA LEU A 45 -2.70 -12.12 -11.40
C LEU A 45 -3.18 -12.99 -10.24
N GLU A 46 -2.40 -13.08 -9.16
CA GLU A 46 -2.80 -13.82 -7.95
C GLU A 46 -4.07 -13.24 -7.32
N LYS A 47 -4.20 -11.91 -7.26
CA LYS A 47 -5.43 -11.26 -6.79
C LYS A 47 -6.63 -11.57 -7.68
N GLN A 48 -6.43 -11.60 -9.01
CA GLN A 48 -7.49 -11.98 -9.95
C GLN A 48 -7.91 -13.43 -9.77
N LYS A 49 -6.96 -14.35 -9.58
CA LYS A 49 -7.26 -15.77 -9.31
C LYS A 49 -8.04 -15.95 -8.00
N LYS A 50 -7.58 -15.33 -6.91
CA LYS A 50 -8.29 -15.36 -5.62
C LYS A 50 -9.69 -14.77 -5.74
N LEU A 51 -9.87 -13.68 -6.47
CA LEU A 51 -11.19 -13.11 -6.74
C LEU A 51 -12.08 -14.08 -7.53
N ALA A 52 -11.53 -14.73 -8.56
CA ALA A 52 -12.26 -15.71 -9.35
C ALA A 52 -12.66 -16.94 -8.50
N GLU A 53 -11.78 -17.42 -7.62
CA GLU A 53 -12.08 -18.50 -6.68
C GLU A 53 -13.17 -18.10 -5.67
N VAL A 54 -13.12 -16.89 -5.11
CA VAL A 54 -14.17 -16.36 -4.23
C VAL A 54 -15.51 -16.21 -4.95
N LEU A 55 -15.49 -15.75 -6.21
CA LEU A 55 -16.71 -15.64 -7.02
C LEU A 55 -17.27 -17.01 -7.37
N ARG A 56 -16.41 -17.98 -7.70
CA ARG A 56 -16.84 -19.36 -7.99
C ARG A 56 -17.45 -20.00 -6.76
N THR A 57 -16.77 -19.95 -5.62
CA THR A 57 -17.27 -20.51 -4.35
C THR A 57 -18.58 -19.84 -3.92
N LYS A 58 -18.74 -18.54 -4.16
CA LYS A 58 -20.01 -17.83 -3.94
C LYS A 58 -21.11 -18.35 -4.86
N ALA A 59 -20.85 -18.50 -6.17
CA ALA A 59 -21.82 -19.04 -7.13
C ALA A 59 -22.21 -20.49 -6.79
N ASP A 60 -21.23 -21.34 -6.44
CA ASP A 60 -21.45 -22.73 -6.04
C ASP A 60 -22.32 -22.80 -4.77
N ALA A 61 -22.17 -21.86 -3.84
CA ALA A 61 -22.98 -21.79 -2.61
C ALA A 61 -24.37 -21.20 -2.83
N GLU A 62 -24.53 -20.22 -3.72
CA GLU A 62 -25.84 -19.72 -4.18
C GLU A 62 -26.65 -20.84 -4.86
N GLU A 63 -26.00 -21.69 -5.68
CA GLU A 63 -26.63 -22.86 -6.31
C GLU A 63 -27.07 -23.92 -5.29
N ARG A 64 -26.31 -24.11 -4.20
CA ARG A 64 -26.67 -24.98 -3.08
C ARG A 64 -27.71 -24.37 -2.13
N GLY A 65 -28.06 -23.09 -2.28
CA GLY A 65 -28.96 -22.37 -1.37
C GLY A 65 -28.36 -22.09 0.01
N GLU A 66 -27.02 -22.10 0.13
CA GLU A 66 -26.29 -21.83 1.37
C GLU A 66 -26.06 -20.31 1.55
N ASP A 67 -26.33 -19.79 2.74
CA ASP A 67 -26.05 -18.39 3.11
C ASP A 67 -24.55 -18.24 3.48
N VAL A 68 -23.75 -17.93 2.46
CA VAL A 68 -22.28 -17.76 2.57
C VAL A 68 -21.89 -16.71 3.61
N GLU A 69 -22.67 -15.63 3.73
CA GLU A 69 -22.35 -14.54 4.64
C GLU A 69 -22.66 -14.95 6.09
N ARG A 70 -23.69 -15.75 6.32
CA ARG A 70 -23.96 -16.34 7.65
C ARG A 70 -22.85 -17.30 8.09
N ALA A 71 -22.38 -18.17 7.20
CA ALA A 71 -21.27 -19.07 7.50
C ALA A 71 -20.00 -18.29 7.87
N LYS A 72 -19.66 -17.25 7.10
CA LYS A 72 -18.53 -16.36 7.41
C LYS A 72 -18.71 -15.63 8.75
N ASN A 73 -19.92 -15.14 9.05
CA ASN A 73 -20.18 -14.44 10.30
C ASN A 73 -20.06 -15.36 11.52
N TRP A 74 -20.29 -16.67 11.36
CA TRP A 74 -20.08 -17.67 12.42
C TRP A 74 -18.60 -17.95 12.69
N GLU A 75 -17.73 -17.74 11.71
CA GLU A 75 -16.28 -17.89 11.89
C GLU A 75 -15.68 -16.77 12.74
N TRP A 76 -16.38 -15.63 12.87
CA TRP A 76 -15.87 -14.47 13.59
C TRP A 76 -16.21 -14.56 15.06
N THR A 77 -15.17 -14.48 15.89
CA THR A 77 -15.36 -14.33 17.34
C THR A 77 -15.78 -12.90 17.68
N ILE A 78 -16.43 -12.72 18.85
CA ILE A 78 -16.85 -11.39 19.33
C ILE A 78 -15.64 -10.46 19.48
N GLU A 79 -14.51 -10.98 19.97
CA GLU A 79 -13.28 -10.21 20.15
C GLU A 79 -12.71 -9.73 18.81
N GLU A 80 -12.69 -10.60 17.79
CA GLU A 80 -12.25 -10.23 16.44
C GLU A 80 -13.17 -9.18 15.81
N ASN A 81 -14.50 -9.29 16.01
CA ASN A 81 -15.43 -8.29 15.54
C ASN A 81 -15.20 -6.93 16.22
N ASP A 82 -15.01 -6.91 17.54
CA ASP A 82 -14.71 -5.68 18.29
C ASP A 82 -13.41 -5.01 17.81
N GLU A 83 -12.36 -5.79 17.58
CA GLU A 83 -11.10 -5.28 17.01
C GLU A 83 -11.28 -4.76 15.59
N TRP A 84 -12.08 -5.44 14.78
CA TRP A 84 -12.41 -5.03 13.43
C TRP A 84 -13.18 -3.72 13.40
N GLU A 85 -14.20 -3.55 14.24
CA GLU A 85 -14.95 -2.32 14.39
C GLU A 85 -14.07 -1.17 14.87
N LYS A 86 -13.20 -1.40 15.86
CA LYS A 86 -12.20 -0.41 16.31
C LYS A 86 -11.28 0.00 15.16
N LYS A 87 -10.86 -0.95 14.32
CA LYS A 87 -10.02 -0.69 13.15
C LYS A 87 -10.77 0.12 12.08
N LEU A 88 -12.03 -0.20 11.80
CA LEU A 88 -12.88 0.54 10.87
C LEU A 88 -13.13 1.97 11.36
N ALA A 89 -13.51 2.15 12.62
CA ALA A 89 -13.70 3.46 13.23
C ALA A 89 -12.41 4.30 13.18
N ARG A 90 -11.25 3.69 13.45
CA ARG A 90 -9.94 4.37 13.31
C ARG A 90 -9.66 4.76 11.86
N LYS A 91 -10.03 3.93 10.87
CA LYS A 91 -9.87 4.23 9.45
C LYS A 91 -10.79 5.38 9.02
N ALA A 92 -12.06 5.36 9.43
CA ALA A 92 -13.03 6.42 9.16
C ALA A 92 -12.55 7.77 9.70
N ARG A 93 -12.10 7.82 10.97
CA ARG A 93 -11.51 9.05 11.56
C ARG A 93 -10.27 9.56 10.85
N ARG A 94 -9.56 8.71 10.10
CA ARG A 94 -8.34 9.07 9.36
C ARG A 94 -8.59 9.29 7.87
N ALA A 95 -9.83 9.13 7.41
CA ALA A 95 -10.24 9.37 6.04
C ALA A 95 -10.43 10.87 5.72
N ASP A 96 -10.31 11.75 6.72
CA ASP A 96 -10.24 13.19 6.47
C ASP A 96 -8.88 13.58 5.86
N PHE A 97 -8.93 13.95 4.59
CA PHE A 97 -7.80 14.43 3.79
C PHE A 97 -7.76 15.95 3.65
N GLU A 98 -8.77 16.65 4.15
CA GLU A 98 -8.83 18.10 4.07
C GLU A 98 -7.74 18.74 4.94
N PHE A 99 -7.36 19.95 4.56
CA PHE A 99 -6.43 20.77 5.31
C PHE A 99 -7.24 21.83 6.07
N HIS A 100 -7.17 21.77 7.40
CA HIS A 100 -7.84 22.73 8.29
C HIS A 100 -6.82 23.76 8.80
N ASP A 101 -5.79 23.29 9.51
CA ASP A 101 -4.67 24.09 10.00
C ASP A 101 -3.37 23.26 10.05
N ASP A 102 -2.25 23.94 10.32
CA ASP A 102 -0.94 23.30 10.45
C ASP A 102 -0.84 22.42 11.71
N ALA A 103 -1.49 22.81 12.81
CA ALA A 103 -1.46 22.07 14.07
C ALA A 103 -2.18 20.71 13.96
N HIS A 104 -3.35 20.67 13.32
CA HIS A 104 -4.08 19.45 13.02
C HIS A 104 -3.31 18.58 12.02
N ALA A 105 -2.69 19.18 10.99
CA ALA A 105 -1.83 18.45 10.07
C ALA A 105 -0.64 17.78 10.79
N ALA A 106 0.03 18.51 11.70
CA ALA A 106 1.12 18.00 12.53
C ALA A 106 0.64 16.89 13.47
N ARG A 107 -0.51 17.07 14.14
CA ARG A 107 -1.13 16.06 15.01
C ARG A 107 -1.51 14.79 14.24
N ARG A 108 -2.06 14.92 13.03
CA ARG A 108 -2.38 13.78 12.16
C ARG A 108 -1.11 13.03 11.74
N ARG A 109 -0.04 13.74 11.39
CA ARG A 109 1.26 13.13 11.08
C ARG A 109 1.81 12.39 12.30
N TYR A 110 1.85 13.03 13.46
CA TYR A 110 2.33 12.43 14.71
C TYR A 110 1.57 11.13 15.04
N LYS A 111 0.23 11.14 14.97
CA LYS A 111 -0.59 9.93 15.19
C LYS A 111 -0.29 8.80 14.19
N LYS A 112 0.09 9.12 12.94
CA LYS A 112 0.49 8.12 11.95
C LYS A 112 1.89 7.58 12.24
N ASP A 113 2.79 8.42 12.72
CA ASP A 113 4.15 8.01 13.10
C ASP A 113 4.13 7.10 14.33
N LEU A 114 3.24 7.33 15.30
CA LEU A 114 3.04 6.44 16.44
C LEU A 114 2.68 5.01 16.01
N ASP A 115 1.87 4.84 14.97
CA ASP A 115 1.54 3.50 14.43
C ASP A 115 2.77 2.77 13.84
N GLN A 116 3.81 3.51 13.41
CA GLN A 116 5.02 2.97 12.80
C GLN A 116 6.09 2.62 13.84
N ILE A 117 6.03 3.24 15.02
CA ILE A 117 6.98 3.02 16.10
C ILE A 117 6.58 1.72 16.82
N LYS A 118 7.46 0.72 16.76
CA LYS A 118 7.34 -0.52 17.54
C LYS A 118 8.37 -0.49 18.66
N PRO A 119 7.96 -0.30 19.93
CA PRO A 119 8.89 -0.30 21.06
C PRO A 119 9.56 -1.67 21.22
N ASP A 120 10.86 -1.67 21.48
CA ASP A 120 11.59 -2.87 21.88
C ASP A 120 11.45 -3.05 23.39
N LEU A 121 10.50 -3.91 23.78
CA LEU A 121 10.22 -4.18 25.19
C LEU A 121 11.39 -4.87 25.91
N THR A 122 12.23 -5.62 25.18
CA THR A 122 13.36 -6.34 25.78
C THR A 122 14.47 -5.37 26.19
N GLN A 123 14.83 -4.45 25.28
CA GLN A 123 15.79 -3.38 25.57
C GLN A 123 15.27 -2.47 26.68
N TYR A 124 13.98 -2.12 26.63
CA TYR A 124 13.34 -1.33 27.67
C TYR A 124 13.40 -2.01 29.05
N ASN A 125 13.06 -3.30 29.14
CA ASN A 125 13.11 -4.06 30.39
C ASN A 125 14.54 -4.16 30.94
N ARG A 126 15.53 -4.40 30.08
CA ARG A 126 16.94 -4.43 30.48
C ARG A 126 17.42 -3.07 31.02
N GLN A 127 17.05 -1.97 30.35
CA GLN A 127 17.37 -0.62 30.83
C GLN A 127 16.66 -0.30 32.14
N LYS A 128 15.41 -0.75 32.29
CA LYS A 128 14.63 -0.65 33.51
C LYS A 128 15.28 -1.41 34.66
N GLU A 129 15.76 -2.64 34.44
CA GLU A 129 16.48 -3.42 35.44
C GLU A 129 17.78 -2.73 35.89
N VAL A 130 18.58 -2.24 34.93
CA VAL A 130 19.83 -1.49 35.22
C VAL A 130 19.55 -0.21 36.00
N ALA A 131 18.55 0.58 35.59
CA ALA A 131 18.18 1.82 36.26
C ALA A 131 17.58 1.59 37.65
N MET A 132 16.89 0.45 37.83
CA MET A 132 16.37 0.04 39.14
C MET A 132 17.45 -0.59 40.04
N GLY A 133 18.67 -0.86 39.55
CA GLY A 133 19.88 -1.10 40.36
C GLY A 133 19.86 -2.29 41.31
N LEU A 134 18.95 -3.25 41.16
CA LEU A 134 18.71 -4.30 42.15
C LEU A 134 18.81 -5.73 41.58
N ALA A 135 19.38 -6.63 42.38
CA ALA A 135 19.18 -8.08 42.22
C ALA A 135 17.67 -8.39 42.17
N PRO A 136 17.23 -9.42 41.42
CA PRO A 136 15.81 -9.68 41.18
C PRO A 136 15.04 -9.80 42.51
N GLY A 137 14.10 -8.88 42.77
CA GLY A 137 13.11 -9.00 43.86
C GLY A 137 13.05 -7.91 44.93
N THR A 138 13.87 -6.85 44.89
CA THR A 138 13.74 -5.72 45.84
C THR A 138 13.48 -4.41 45.08
N LEU A 139 12.70 -3.48 45.66
CA LEU A 139 12.36 -2.19 45.04
C LEU A 139 12.73 -1.08 46.03
N THR A 140 13.72 -0.24 45.71
CA THR A 140 14.07 0.93 46.55
C THR A 140 13.70 2.23 45.82
N LYS A 141 13.14 3.21 46.56
CA LYS A 141 12.57 4.47 46.02
C LYS A 141 13.55 5.28 45.16
N ARG A 142 14.85 5.23 45.47
CA ARG A 142 15.90 6.01 44.78
C ARG A 142 16.17 5.54 43.34
N ALA A 143 15.96 4.26 43.08
CA ALA A 143 16.18 3.66 41.76
C ALA A 143 14.97 3.90 40.83
N ALA A 144 13.76 3.98 41.40
CA ALA A 144 12.55 4.37 40.68
C ALA A 144 12.62 5.83 40.19
N GLU A 145 13.20 6.75 40.97
CA GLU A 145 13.35 8.17 40.62
C GLU A 145 14.34 8.41 39.46
N SER A 146 15.34 7.52 39.31
CA SER A 146 16.29 7.58 38.19
C SER A 146 15.68 7.14 36.85
N LEU A 147 14.73 6.19 36.87
CA LEU A 147 14.02 5.72 35.69
C LEU A 147 12.78 6.57 35.36
N TYR A 148 11.97 6.89 36.37
CA TYR A 148 10.77 7.72 36.26
C TYR A 148 11.11 9.15 36.67
N ARG A 149 11.79 9.85 35.76
CA ARG A 149 12.28 11.22 35.97
C ARG A 149 11.15 12.24 35.91
N ASP A 150 11.14 13.18 36.85
CA ASP A 150 10.30 14.38 36.81
C ASP A 150 10.98 15.50 35.97
N ALA A 151 10.22 16.52 35.58
CA ALA A 151 10.70 17.69 34.85
C ALA A 151 11.89 18.40 35.53
N ASN A 152 12.04 18.27 36.85
CA ASN A 152 13.13 18.86 37.64
C ASN A 152 14.36 17.94 37.82
N SER A 153 14.38 16.75 37.21
CA SER A 153 15.51 15.82 37.29
C SER A 153 16.72 16.35 36.52
N LEU A 154 17.88 16.43 37.18
CA LEU A 154 19.13 16.96 36.59
C LEU A 154 19.86 15.95 35.66
N LEU A 155 19.47 14.68 35.67
CA LEU A 155 20.02 13.63 34.81
C LEU A 155 19.36 13.74 33.41
N TYR A 156 19.98 14.45 32.45
CA TYR A 156 19.46 14.57 31.07
C TYR A 156 20.50 14.38 29.96
N ALA A 157 21.79 14.41 30.26
CA ALA A 157 22.87 14.42 29.25
C ALA A 157 23.68 13.11 29.15
N ASP A 158 23.43 12.13 30.03
CA ASP A 158 24.28 10.92 30.14
C ASP A 158 23.89 9.78 29.19
N ASN A 159 22.80 9.93 28.41
CA ASN A 159 22.37 8.89 27.49
C ASN A 159 23.19 8.92 26.20
N LYS A 160 24.02 7.89 25.98
CA LYS A 160 24.69 7.62 24.71
C LYS A 160 23.95 6.50 23.97
N PRO A 161 23.08 6.82 22.98
CA PRO A 161 22.34 5.80 22.26
C PRO A 161 23.27 4.84 21.53
N THR A 162 22.81 3.60 21.33
CA THR A 162 23.50 2.65 20.46
C THR A 162 23.41 3.09 19.00
N GLU A 163 24.38 2.69 18.17
CA GLU A 163 24.38 2.97 16.73
C GLU A 163 23.10 2.46 16.05
N ASP A 164 22.62 1.27 16.42
CA ASP A 164 21.34 0.72 15.94
C ASP A 164 20.15 1.66 16.22
N ALA A 165 20.13 2.31 17.39
CA ALA A 165 19.06 3.23 17.75
C ALA A 165 19.11 4.51 16.90
N ILE A 166 20.31 4.99 16.60
CA ILE A 166 20.56 6.12 15.70
C ILE A 166 20.11 5.78 14.28
N ASP A 167 20.48 4.61 13.78
CA ASP A 167 20.10 4.14 12.44
C ASP A 167 18.58 4.01 12.26
N ARG A 168 17.87 3.54 13.28
CA ARG A 168 16.39 3.51 13.27
C ARG A 168 15.80 4.90 13.11
N VAL A 169 16.36 5.91 13.79
CA VAL A 169 15.90 7.30 13.69
C VAL A 169 16.23 7.87 12.30
N ILE A 170 17.44 7.66 11.79
CA ILE A 170 17.86 8.11 10.45
C ILE A 170 16.96 7.48 9.38
N SER A 171 16.69 6.18 9.47
CA SER A 171 15.79 5.47 8.56
C SER A 171 14.38 6.08 8.56
N LYS A 172 13.84 6.43 9.74
CA LYS A 172 12.55 7.14 9.84
C LYS A 172 12.61 8.52 9.18
N ILE A 173 13.67 9.31 9.44
CA ILE A 173 13.83 10.65 8.86
C ILE A 173 13.87 10.57 7.33
N ASN A 174 14.64 9.65 6.77
CA ASN A 174 14.71 9.44 5.32
C ASN A 174 13.35 9.09 4.72
N ARG A 175 12.59 8.20 5.36
CA ARG A 175 11.21 7.87 4.95
C ARG A 175 10.29 9.09 4.98
N ASP A 176 10.43 9.96 5.97
CA ASP A 176 9.62 11.15 6.10
C ASP A 176 9.99 12.22 5.06
N VAL A 177 11.27 12.36 4.72
CA VAL A 177 11.75 13.18 3.60
C VAL A 177 11.17 12.68 2.28
N ASP A 178 11.19 11.37 2.03
CA ASP A 178 10.59 10.78 0.83
C ASP A 178 9.08 10.99 0.75
N LYS A 179 8.36 10.85 1.87
CA LYS A 179 6.91 11.15 1.95
C LYS A 179 6.64 12.62 1.63
N LYS A 180 7.46 13.55 2.16
CA LYS A 180 7.34 15.00 1.91
C LYS A 180 7.59 15.31 0.44
N ARG A 181 8.62 14.73 -0.19
CA ARG A 181 8.89 14.87 -1.63
C ARG A 181 7.70 14.40 -2.46
N ASN A 182 7.10 13.29 -2.07
CA ASN A 182 5.97 12.67 -2.76
C ASN A 182 4.59 13.22 -2.34
N PHE A 183 4.52 14.31 -1.57
CA PHE A 183 3.25 14.90 -1.13
C PHE A 183 2.54 15.62 -2.28
N SER A 184 3.28 16.40 -3.07
CA SER A 184 2.78 17.02 -4.30
C SER A 184 3.18 16.15 -5.49
N ARG A 185 2.23 15.37 -6.02
CA ARG A 185 2.44 14.49 -7.18
C ARG A 185 1.85 15.14 -8.43
N LYS A 186 2.56 15.07 -9.55
CA LYS A 186 2.00 15.38 -10.87
C LYS A 186 0.87 14.39 -11.16
N ARG A 187 -0.30 14.88 -11.60
CA ARG A 187 -1.40 14.01 -12.04
C ARG A 187 -1.10 13.56 -13.46
N ALA A 188 -1.26 12.28 -13.75
CA ALA A 188 -0.95 11.70 -15.07
C ALA A 188 -1.87 12.22 -16.19
N ASN A 189 -3.10 12.58 -15.85
CA ASN A 189 -4.12 13.03 -16.81
C ASN A 189 -4.03 14.53 -17.14
N GLU A 190 -2.91 15.20 -16.81
CA GLU A 190 -2.75 16.64 -17.07
C GLU A 190 -2.35 16.96 -18.52
N ASP A 191 -1.84 15.98 -19.27
CA ASP A 191 -1.29 16.19 -20.63
C ASP A 191 -2.27 15.81 -21.75
N GLU A 192 -3.46 15.30 -21.42
CA GLU A 192 -4.45 14.78 -22.38
C GLU A 192 -5.53 15.82 -22.78
N GLY A 193 -5.38 17.08 -22.35
CA GLY A 193 -6.34 18.16 -22.61
C GLY A 193 -5.84 19.22 -23.59
N ASP A 194 -6.76 20.06 -24.07
CA ASP A 194 -6.45 21.21 -24.91
C ASP A 194 -5.44 22.15 -24.23
N ILE A 195 -4.37 22.48 -24.95
CA ILE A 195 -3.28 23.31 -24.42
C ILE A 195 -3.72 24.78 -24.44
N THR A 196 -4.24 25.26 -23.31
CA THR A 196 -4.67 26.66 -23.15
C THR A 196 -3.55 27.60 -22.67
N TYR A 197 -2.28 27.20 -22.74
CA TYR A 197 -1.16 27.93 -22.13
C TYR A 197 0.08 27.97 -23.04
N ILE A 198 0.87 29.06 -22.91
CA ILE A 198 2.11 29.25 -23.70
C ILE A 198 3.35 28.84 -22.90
N ASN A 199 3.35 29.02 -21.57
CA ASN A 199 4.47 28.65 -20.70
C ASN A 199 4.00 27.96 -19.41
N GLU A 200 4.91 27.34 -18.67
CA GLU A 200 4.57 26.59 -17.43
C GLU A 200 3.95 27.49 -16.35
N ARG A 201 4.39 28.75 -16.25
CA ARG A 201 3.83 29.70 -15.29
C ARG A 201 2.37 30.02 -15.60
N ASN A 202 2.06 30.17 -16.89
CA ASN A 202 0.71 30.37 -17.42
C ASN A 202 -0.15 29.12 -17.18
N ARG A 203 0.39 27.91 -17.39
CA ARG A 203 -0.31 26.65 -17.06
C ARG A 203 -0.74 26.60 -15.60
N VAL A 204 0.18 26.90 -14.68
CA VAL A 204 -0.10 26.92 -13.23
C VAL A 204 -1.13 27.99 -12.88
N PHE A 205 -1.04 29.16 -13.52
CA PHE A 205 -2.01 30.24 -13.34
C PHE A 205 -3.40 29.84 -13.83
N ASN A 206 -3.54 29.33 -15.06
CA ASN A 206 -4.81 28.86 -15.61
C ASN A 206 -5.41 27.74 -14.75
N LYS A 207 -4.57 26.82 -14.24
CA LYS A 207 -5.01 25.79 -13.29
C LYS A 207 -5.50 26.37 -11.98
N LYS A 208 -4.92 27.47 -11.49
CA LYS A 208 -5.40 28.16 -10.30
C LYS A 208 -6.77 28.79 -10.58
N ILE A 209 -6.92 29.51 -11.68
CA ILE A 209 -8.19 30.12 -12.10
C ILE A 209 -9.27 29.05 -12.27
N ALA A 210 -8.96 27.95 -12.95
CA ALA A 210 -9.90 26.86 -13.19
C ALA A 210 -10.52 26.30 -11.89
N ARG A 211 -9.72 26.16 -10.82
CA ARG A 211 -10.23 25.67 -9.53
C ARG A 211 -11.31 26.57 -8.91
N TYR A 212 -11.27 27.87 -9.16
CA TYR A 212 -12.22 28.83 -8.58
C TYR A 212 -13.38 29.14 -9.51
N TYR A 213 -13.12 29.24 -10.82
CA TYR A 213 -14.08 29.79 -11.78
C TYR A 213 -14.78 28.76 -12.64
N ASP A 214 -14.22 27.56 -12.86
CA ASP A 214 -14.83 26.55 -13.75
C ASP A 214 -16.24 26.15 -13.31
N LYS A 215 -16.51 26.17 -11.99
CA LYS A 215 -17.84 25.91 -11.45
C LYS A 215 -18.89 26.92 -11.98
N TYR A 216 -18.48 28.15 -12.25
CA TYR A 216 -19.35 29.24 -12.69
C TYR A 216 -19.30 29.49 -14.20
N THR A 217 -18.23 29.07 -14.88
CA THR A 217 -18.02 29.32 -16.31
C THR A 217 -18.25 28.09 -17.19
N ALA A 218 -18.72 26.96 -16.61
CA ALA A 218 -18.99 25.73 -17.33
C ALA A 218 -19.93 25.91 -18.52
N GLU A 219 -21.01 26.69 -18.35
CA GLU A 219 -21.98 26.96 -19.43
C GLU A 219 -21.35 27.77 -20.57
N ILE A 220 -20.57 28.80 -20.22
CA ILE A 220 -19.85 29.62 -21.19
C ILE A 220 -18.89 28.75 -22.01
N ARG A 221 -18.11 27.89 -21.33
CA ARG A 221 -17.18 26.95 -21.98
C ARG A 221 -17.92 25.99 -22.91
N ALA A 222 -19.00 25.36 -22.44
CA ALA A 222 -19.80 24.45 -23.26
C ALA A 222 -20.46 25.13 -24.47
N SER A 223 -20.81 26.42 -24.36
CA SER A 223 -21.32 27.20 -25.49
C SER A 223 -20.24 27.51 -26.53
N PHE A 224 -19.02 27.84 -26.09
CA PHE A 224 -17.86 27.98 -26.99
C PHE A 224 -17.54 26.66 -27.71
N GLU A 225 -17.52 25.54 -26.99
CA GLU A 225 -17.26 24.21 -27.57
C GLU A 225 -18.35 23.76 -28.56
N ARG A 226 -19.60 24.17 -28.33
CA ARG A 226 -20.73 23.91 -29.25
C ARG A 226 -20.77 24.85 -30.46
N GLY A 227 -19.88 25.84 -30.54
CA GLY A 227 -19.89 26.84 -31.60
C GLY A 227 -21.09 27.79 -31.55
N THR A 228 -21.91 27.71 -30.51
CA THR A 228 -23.03 28.62 -30.28
C THR A 228 -22.56 29.71 -29.32
N ALA A 229 -21.82 30.68 -29.86
CA ALA A 229 -21.71 31.96 -29.16
C ALA A 229 -23.13 32.53 -29.01
N LEU A 230 -23.42 33.13 -27.85
CA LEU A 230 -24.64 33.91 -27.61
C LEU A 230 -24.93 34.85 -28.79
#